data_AF-M7Z2A8-F1
#
_entry.id   AF-M7Z2A8-F1
#
_cell.length_a   1.000
_cell.length_b   1.000
_cell.length_c   1.000
_cell.angle_alpha   90.00
_cell.angle_beta   90.00
_cell.angle_gamma   90.00
#
_symmetry.space_group_name_H-M   'P 1'
#
loop_
_entity.id
_entity.type
_entity.pdbx_description
1 polymer ?
#
loop_
_entity_poly.entity_id
_entity_poly.type
_entity_poly.pdbx_seq_one_letter_code
_entity_poly.pdbx_strand_id
1 'polypeptide(L)'
;MRVDGMKRVFWMTGDYKSHPDDGYNKTAVPVVENISYQDVVGAPFKGICMANVTTEMTKERKVSWNCADVEGVSAGVTPAPCAPLQGTHAGSCPFPTNTLAVDQIAVQQCSYSIAPAASSVTGTE
;
A
#
# COMPACT_ATOMS: atom_id res chain seq x y z
N MET A 1 2.89 1.26 -14.70
CA MET A 1 3.86 1.00 -13.62
C MET A 1 4.05 -0.50 -13.51
N ARG A 2 5.28 -0.98 -13.30
CA ARG A 2 5.59 -2.40 -13.09
C ARG A 2 6.31 -2.53 -11.76
N VAL A 3 5.90 -3.49 -10.93
CA VAL A 3 6.51 -3.74 -9.62
C VAL A 3 6.75 -5.24 -9.51
N ASP A 4 8.01 -5.63 -9.25
CA ASP A 4 8.45 -7.02 -9.19
C ASP A 4 8.88 -7.39 -7.75
N GLY A 5 8.84 -8.68 -7.40
CA GLY A 5 9.39 -9.20 -6.13
C GLY A 5 8.53 -8.95 -4.86
N MET A 6 7.30 -8.47 -5.00
CA MET A 6 6.44 -8.18 -3.85
C MET A 6 5.77 -9.43 -3.27
N LYS A 7 5.62 -9.48 -1.93
CA LYS A 7 4.84 -10.54 -1.25
C LYS A 7 3.32 -10.38 -1.45
N ARG A 8 2.84 -9.15 -1.60
CA ARG A 8 1.44 -8.75 -1.83
C ARG A 8 1.43 -7.49 -2.71
N VAL A 9 0.59 -7.45 -3.74
CA VAL A 9 0.47 -6.27 -4.62
C VAL A 9 -0.41 -5.19 -3.98
N PHE A 10 -1.53 -5.60 -3.40
CA PHE A 10 -2.41 -4.75 -2.61
C PHE A 10 -2.52 -5.30 -1.18
N TRP A 11 -2.47 -4.41 -0.20
CA TRP A 11 -2.70 -4.73 1.20
C TRP A 11 -3.32 -3.51 1.90
N MET A 12 -4.52 -3.71 2.43
CA MET A 12 -5.26 -2.73 3.21
C MET A 12 -5.85 -3.50 4.39
N THR A 13 -5.62 -3.00 5.60
CA THR A 13 -6.12 -3.60 6.84
C THR A 13 -6.39 -2.51 7.87
N GLY A 14 -7.50 -2.64 8.60
CA GLY A 14 -7.80 -1.81 9.77
C GLY A 14 -7.15 -2.32 11.05
N ASP A 15 -6.62 -3.55 11.04
CA ASP A 15 -6.00 -4.19 12.19
C ASP A 15 -4.59 -3.66 12.41
N TYR A 16 -4.48 -2.56 13.15
CA TYR A 16 -3.20 -1.95 13.50
C TYR A 16 -2.69 -2.48 14.84
N LYS A 17 -1.50 -3.10 14.84
CA LYS A 17 -0.80 -3.57 16.05
C LYS A 17 0.65 -3.07 16.14
N SER A 18 0.96 -2.00 15.42
CA SER A 18 2.32 -1.50 15.24
C SER A 18 2.61 -0.34 16.20
N HIS A 19 3.71 -0.44 16.95
CA HIS A 19 4.34 0.70 17.60
C HIS A 19 5.48 1.19 16.69
N PRO A 20 5.65 2.51 16.49
CA PRO A 20 6.67 3.06 15.58
C PRO A 20 8.11 2.80 16.00
N ASP A 21 8.32 2.36 17.25
CA ASP A 21 9.62 1.97 17.78
C ASP A 21 9.53 0.70 18.64
N ASP A 22 10.69 0.11 18.92
CA ASP A 22 10.84 -1.08 19.79
C ASP A 22 10.93 -0.73 21.29
N GLY A 23 10.88 0.55 21.64
CA GLY A 23 11.01 1.06 23.01
C GLY A 23 9.74 0.93 23.85
N TYR A 24 8.63 0.52 23.24
CA TYR A 24 7.38 0.32 23.97
C TYR A 24 7.47 -0.84 24.97
N ASN A 25 6.82 -0.68 26.10
CA ASN A 25 6.72 -1.73 27.09
C ASN A 25 5.74 -2.82 26.63
N LYS A 26 6.27 -3.98 26.20
CA LYS A 26 5.50 -5.13 25.71
C LYS A 26 4.60 -5.77 26.76
N THR A 27 4.82 -5.49 28.04
CA THR A 27 4.01 -6.02 29.15
C THR A 27 3.05 -4.98 29.72
N ALA A 28 3.03 -3.75 29.19
CA ALA A 28 2.05 -2.77 29.59
C ALA A 28 0.66 -3.24 29.14
N VAL A 29 -0.16 -3.63 30.11
CA VAL A 29 -1.58 -3.95 29.89
C VAL A 29 -2.36 -2.66 30.11
N PRO A 30 -2.96 -2.04 29.06
CA PRO A 30 -3.80 -0.89 29.25
C PRO A 30 -5.05 -1.30 30.04
N VAL A 31 -5.41 -0.54 31.08
CA VAL A 31 -6.71 -0.69 31.73
C VAL A 31 -7.74 0.04 30.87
N VAL A 32 -8.62 -0.75 30.26
CA VAL A 32 -9.72 -0.25 29.44
C VAL A 32 -11.01 -0.82 30.03
N GLU A 33 -11.78 0.01 30.71
CA GLU A 33 -12.96 -0.40 31.48
C GLU A 33 -14.18 0.47 31.15
N ASN A 34 -15.37 -0.02 31.47
CA ASN A 34 -16.67 0.65 31.25
C ASN A 34 -16.97 1.02 29.78
N ILE A 35 -16.51 0.21 28.82
CA ILE A 35 -16.85 0.38 27.41
C ILE A 35 -18.09 -0.46 27.07
N SER A 36 -19.11 0.20 26.52
CA SER A 36 -20.28 -0.46 25.95
C SER A 36 -20.42 -0.09 24.48
N TYR A 37 -20.69 -1.09 23.66
CA TYR A 37 -20.99 -0.95 22.24
C TYR A 37 -22.41 -1.46 22.02
N GLN A 38 -23.25 -0.64 21.41
CA GLN A 38 -24.60 -1.02 21.00
C GLN A 38 -24.75 -0.67 19.52
N ASP A 39 -25.33 -1.58 18.75
CA ASP A 39 -25.63 -1.42 17.32
C ASP A 39 -24.43 -1.02 16.44
N VAL A 40 -23.24 -1.58 16.73
CA VAL A 40 -22.03 -1.33 15.93
C VAL A 40 -22.09 -2.13 14.64
N VAL A 41 -22.12 -1.41 13.52
CA VAL A 41 -21.98 -1.96 12.17
C VAL A 41 -20.57 -1.62 11.66
N GLY A 42 -19.88 -2.61 11.11
CA GLY A 42 -18.57 -2.39 10.47
C GLY A 42 -18.68 -1.36 9.35
N ALA A 43 -17.70 -0.46 9.25
CA ALA A 43 -17.59 0.47 8.14
C ALA A 43 -16.69 -0.19 7.07
N PRO A 44 -17.24 -0.65 5.94
CA PRO A 44 -16.42 -1.22 4.90
C PRO A 44 -15.48 -0.17 4.29
N PHE A 45 -14.33 -0.60 3.80
CA PHE A 45 -13.46 0.20 2.94
C PHE A 45 -14.18 0.44 1.62
N LYS A 46 -14.69 1.67 1.43
CA LYS A 46 -15.41 2.10 0.23
C LYS A 46 -14.53 2.94 -0.69
N GLY A 47 -15.01 3.15 -1.92
CA GLY A 47 -14.35 4.02 -2.90
C GLY A 47 -13.12 3.39 -3.55
N ILE A 48 -12.96 2.06 -3.44
CA ILE A 48 -11.89 1.35 -4.11
C ILE A 48 -12.21 1.30 -5.62
N CYS A 49 -11.29 1.79 -6.45
CA CYS A 49 -11.39 1.69 -7.90
C CYS A 49 -10.09 1.12 -8.48
N MET A 50 -10.20 0.04 -9.25
CA MET A 50 -9.06 -0.61 -9.91
C MET A 50 -9.30 -0.72 -11.42
N ALA A 51 -8.36 -0.27 -12.23
CA ALA A 51 -8.46 -0.37 -13.68
C ALA A 51 -7.15 -0.87 -14.30
N ASN A 52 -7.24 -1.83 -15.23
CA ASN A 52 -6.11 -2.37 -16.01
C ASN A 52 -4.96 -2.87 -15.12
N VAL A 53 -5.29 -3.75 -14.17
CA VAL A 53 -4.33 -4.31 -13.21
C VAL A 53 -4.12 -5.79 -13.52
N THR A 54 -2.91 -6.15 -13.91
CA THR A 54 -2.51 -7.55 -14.08
C THR A 54 -1.49 -7.91 -13.03
N THR A 55 -1.76 -8.94 -12.23
CA THR A 55 -0.82 -9.47 -11.24
C THR A 55 -0.47 -10.90 -11.58
N GLU A 56 0.82 -11.17 -11.69
CA GLU A 56 1.37 -12.50 -11.90
C GLU A 56 2.05 -12.99 -10.63
N MET A 57 1.84 -14.26 -10.27
CA MET A 57 2.45 -14.85 -9.09
C MET A 57 3.48 -15.89 -9.54
N THR A 58 4.72 -15.78 -9.06
CA THR A 58 5.78 -16.77 -9.34
C THR A 58 5.51 -18.13 -8.72
N LYS A 59 4.62 -18.19 -7.71
CA LYS A 59 4.09 -19.43 -7.13
C LYS A 59 2.59 -19.29 -6.95
N GLU A 60 1.86 -20.32 -7.37
CA GLU A 60 0.42 -20.41 -7.17
C GLU A 60 0.08 -20.31 -5.69
N ARG A 61 -0.81 -19.37 -5.35
CA ARG A 61 -1.39 -19.27 -4.01
C ARG A 61 -2.82 -19.76 -4.07
N LYS A 62 -3.26 -20.46 -3.01
CA LYS A 62 -4.65 -20.93 -2.88
C LYS A 62 -5.67 -19.80 -2.91
N VAL A 63 -5.26 -18.57 -2.57
CA VAL A 63 -6.12 -17.40 -2.50
C VAL A 63 -5.39 -16.20 -3.10
N SER A 64 -5.84 -15.74 -4.26
CA SER A 64 -5.34 -14.52 -4.91
C SER A 64 -5.92 -13.25 -4.28
N TRP A 65 -7.13 -13.34 -3.72
CA TRP A 65 -7.84 -12.23 -3.09
C TRP A 65 -8.43 -12.66 -1.74
N ASN A 66 -8.11 -11.91 -0.68
CA ASN A 66 -8.75 -12.06 0.61
C ASN A 66 -9.44 -10.73 0.93
N CYS A 67 -10.76 -10.71 0.81
CA CYS A 67 -11.56 -9.51 0.95
C CYS A 67 -12.54 -9.67 2.11
N ALA A 68 -12.58 -8.69 3.00
CA ALA A 68 -13.57 -8.54 4.05
C ALA A 68 -13.89 -7.05 4.16
N ASP A 69 -15.17 -6.72 4.32
CA ASP A 69 -15.63 -5.34 4.52
C ASP A 69 -15.06 -4.36 3.48
N VAL A 70 -15.20 -4.68 2.19
CA VAL A 70 -14.77 -3.81 1.08
C VAL A 70 -15.91 -3.58 0.10
N GLU A 71 -15.93 -2.42 -0.56
CA GLU A 71 -16.87 -2.08 -1.62
C GLU A 71 -16.18 -1.22 -2.67
N GLY A 72 -16.36 -1.56 -3.94
CA GLY A 72 -15.72 -0.84 -5.02
C GLY A 72 -16.03 -1.37 -6.42
N VAL A 73 -15.25 -0.87 -7.37
CA VAL A 73 -15.42 -1.15 -8.80
C VAL A 73 -14.09 -1.57 -9.42
N SER A 74 -14.16 -2.43 -10.43
CA SER A 74 -12.97 -2.88 -11.14
C SER A 74 -13.22 -3.10 -12.62
N ALA A 75 -12.22 -2.80 -13.45
CA ALA A 75 -12.26 -3.00 -14.89
C ALA A 75 -10.90 -3.54 -15.39
N GLY A 76 -10.89 -4.68 -16.09
CA GLY A 76 -9.64 -5.25 -16.62
C GLY A 76 -8.65 -5.66 -15.53
N VAL A 77 -9.13 -6.30 -14.44
CA VAL A 77 -8.28 -6.79 -13.35
C VAL A 77 -8.12 -8.30 -13.42
N THR A 78 -6.86 -8.77 -13.43
CA THR A 78 -6.50 -10.19 -13.51
C THR A 78 -5.48 -10.54 -12.42
N PRO A 79 -5.74 -11.56 -11.57
CA PRO A 79 -6.91 -12.43 -11.53
C PRO A 79 -8.16 -11.70 -11.05
N ALA A 80 -9.34 -12.23 -11.39
CA ALA A 80 -10.62 -11.59 -11.08
C ALA A 80 -10.76 -11.29 -9.57
N PRO A 81 -11.15 -10.07 -9.18
CA PRO A 81 -11.27 -9.67 -7.77
C PRO A 81 -12.53 -10.25 -7.11
N CYS A 82 -12.64 -10.09 -5.79
CA CYS A 82 -13.83 -10.47 -5.03
C CYS A 82 -15.09 -9.75 -5.53
N ALA A 83 -16.26 -10.39 -5.40
CA ALA A 83 -17.54 -9.83 -5.86
C ALA A 83 -17.85 -8.39 -5.37
N PRO A 84 -17.54 -7.99 -4.12
CA PRO A 84 -17.79 -6.62 -3.66
C PRO A 84 -16.98 -5.53 -4.37
N LEU A 85 -15.94 -5.92 -5.14
CA LEU A 85 -15.11 -5.03 -5.94
C LEU A 85 -15.47 -5.08 -7.43
N GLN A 86 -16.50 -5.84 -7.81
CA GLN A 86 -16.97 -5.99 -9.19
C GLN A 86 -18.18 -5.09 -9.50
N GLY A 87 -18.33 -3.98 -8.77
CA GLY A 87 -19.36 -2.99 -9.07
C GLY A 87 -19.18 -2.36 -10.46
N THR A 88 -20.27 -1.80 -11.00
CA THR A 88 -20.27 -1.21 -12.34
C THR A 88 -19.70 0.22 -12.31
N HIS A 89 -18.77 0.54 -13.21
CA HIS A 89 -18.24 1.90 -13.39
C HIS A 89 -18.08 2.23 -14.87
N ALA A 90 -18.35 3.49 -15.23
CA ALA A 90 -18.17 4.00 -16.58
C ALA A 90 -16.94 4.91 -16.63
N GLY A 91 -16.01 4.62 -17.55
CA GLY A 91 -14.79 5.41 -17.73
C GLY A 91 -13.64 4.98 -16.81
N SER A 92 -12.62 5.84 -16.70
CA SER A 92 -11.45 5.59 -15.85
C SER A 92 -11.79 5.81 -14.37
N CYS A 93 -11.04 5.16 -13.47
CA CYS A 93 -11.11 5.47 -12.04
C CYS A 93 -10.91 6.97 -11.81
N PRO A 94 -11.82 7.66 -11.11
CA PRO A 94 -11.68 9.08 -10.85
C PRO A 94 -10.49 9.29 -9.91
N PHE A 95 -9.55 10.14 -10.33
CA PHE A 95 -8.53 10.63 -9.41
C PHE A 95 -9.13 11.69 -8.49
N PRO A 96 -8.71 11.77 -7.22
CA PRO A 96 -9.06 12.88 -6.36
C PRO A 96 -8.69 14.20 -7.05
N THR A 97 -9.65 15.12 -7.15
CA THR A 97 -9.42 16.45 -7.75
C THR A 97 -8.88 17.45 -6.74
N ASN A 98 -8.89 17.09 -5.45
CA ASN A 98 -8.44 17.97 -4.39
C ASN A 98 -6.92 18.01 -4.38
N THR A 99 -6.36 19.21 -4.55
CA THR A 99 -4.93 19.48 -4.39
C THR A 99 -4.64 19.89 -2.96
N LEU A 100 -3.79 19.12 -2.28
CA LEU A 100 -3.26 19.43 -0.96
C LEU A 100 -1.97 20.24 -1.10
N ALA A 101 -1.53 20.89 -0.02
CA ALA A 101 -0.26 21.64 -0.02
C ALA A 101 0.95 20.75 -0.37
N VAL A 102 0.89 19.46 -0.05
CA VAL A 102 1.94 18.48 -0.39
C VAL A 102 2.05 18.21 -1.89
N ASP A 103 0.94 18.35 -2.64
CA ASP A 103 0.92 18.12 -4.09
C ASP A 103 1.59 19.26 -4.87
N GLN A 104 1.82 20.41 -4.22
CA GLN A 104 2.47 21.59 -4.80
C GLN A 104 3.98 21.67 -4.47
N ILE A 105 4.53 20.68 -3.78
CA ILE A 105 5.96 20.67 -3.44
C ILE A 105 6.78 20.41 -4.72
N ALA A 106 7.61 21.37 -5.11
CA ALA A 106 8.59 21.18 -6.16
C ALA A 106 9.73 20.29 -5.64
N VAL A 107 9.78 19.05 -6.12
CA VAL A 107 10.86 18.11 -5.79
C VAL A 107 12.15 18.59 -6.44
N GLN A 108 13.17 18.88 -5.65
CA GLN A 108 14.50 19.23 -6.15
C GLN A 108 15.30 17.95 -6.38
N GLN A 109 15.80 17.78 -7.61
CA GLN A 109 16.58 16.60 -7.98
C GLN A 109 18.06 16.87 -7.71
N CYS A 110 18.63 16.16 -6.76
CA CYS A 110 20.07 16.21 -6.51
C CYS A 110 20.78 15.15 -7.34
N SER A 111 21.83 15.54 -8.07
CA SER A 111 22.77 14.61 -8.69
C SER A 111 24.09 14.63 -7.92
N TYR A 112 24.69 13.46 -7.73
CA TYR A 112 26.07 13.36 -7.25
C TYR A 112 26.90 12.56 -8.24
N SER A 113 28.15 12.95 -8.38
CA SER A 113 29.14 12.25 -9.20
C SER A 113 30.06 11.48 -8.27
N ILE A 114 30.27 10.19 -8.53
CA ILE A 114 31.34 9.43 -7.89
C ILE A 114 32.63 9.83 -8.61
N ALA A 115 33.55 10.50 -7.90
CA ALA A 115 34.89 10.74 -8.43
C ALA A 115 35.60 9.39 -8.65
N PRO A 116 36.34 9.20 -9.75
CA PRO A 116 37.14 8.00 -9.93
C PRO A 116 38.13 7.88 -8.76
N ALA A 117 38.29 6.66 -8.24
CA ALA A 117 39.31 6.37 -7.24
C ALA A 117 40.67 6.79 -7.82
N ALA A 118 41.37 7.68 -7.11
CA ALA A 118 42.73 8.03 -7.46
C ALA A 118 43.60 6.78 -7.30
N SER A 119 43.95 6.14 -8.41
CA SER A 119 45.01 5.12 -8.43
C SER A 119 46.33 5.81 -8.12
N SER A 120 46.75 5.74 -6.85
CA SER A 120 48.11 6.09 -6.45
C SER A 120 49.08 5.07 -7.03
N VAL A 121 49.58 5.31 -8.23
CA VAL A 121 50.80 4.66 -8.71
C VAL A 121 51.96 5.34 -7.99
N THR A 122 52.45 4.73 -6.92
CA THR A 122 53.73 5.09 -6.31
C THR A 122 54.85 4.67 -7.25
N GLY A 123 55.45 5.65 -7.93
CA GLY A 123 56.74 5.52 -8.62
C GLY A 123 57.91 5.59 -7.64
N THR A 124 58.94 4.83 -7.98
CA THR A 124 60.27 4.63 -7.38
C THR A 124 61.11 5.89 -7.21
N GLU A 125 61.82 6.02 -6.07
CA GLU A 125 63.28 5.85 -5.92
C GLU A 125 63.64 5.62 -4.45
#